data_AF-A0A497TCX5-F1
#
_entry.id   AF-A0A497TCX5-F1
#
_cell.length_a   1.000
_cell.length_b   1.000
_cell.length_c   1.000
_cell.angle_alpha   90.00
_cell.angle_beta   90.00
_cell.angle_gamma   90.00
#
_symmetry.space_group_name_H-M   'P 1'
#
loop_
_entity.id
_entity.type
_entity.pdbx_description
1 polymer ?
#
loop_
_entity_poly.entity_id
_entity_poly.type
_entity_poly.pdbx_seq_one_letter_code
_entity_poly.pdbx_strand_id
1 'polypeptide(L)' 'MRRKEDYTLYEKVRIISARALQIAQGSPVLVKAPKGVTDPLELAKLEWEAGVIPIDVKRKFPG' A
#
# COMPACT_ATOMS: atom_id res chain seq x y z
N MET A 1 -4.49 4.66 12.76
CA MET A 1 -3.95 3.64 11.85
C MET A 1 -3.74 2.37 12.64
N ARG A 2 -4.25 1.24 12.17
CA ARG A 2 -3.95 -0.08 12.76
C ARG A 2 -2.47 -0.42 12.60
N ARG A 3 -1.90 -1.20 13.51
CA ARG A 3 -0.50 -1.64 13.39
C ARG A 3 -0.38 -2.61 12.22
N LYS A 4 0.78 -2.69 11.58
CA LYS A 4 1.05 -3.64 10.48
C LYS A 4 0.68 -5.08 10.86
N GLU A 5 0.82 -5.41 12.14
CA GLU A 5 0.52 -6.70 12.78
C GLU A 5 -0.97 -7.08 12.74
N ASP A 6 -1.88 -6.10 12.61
CA ASP A 6 -3.33 -6.34 12.67
C ASP A 6 -3.93 -6.79 11.33
N TYR A 7 -3.15 -6.71 10.24
CA TYR A 7 -3.59 -7.07 8.89
C TYR A 7 -3.29 -8.52 8.58
N THR A 8 -4.28 -9.22 8.02
CA THR A 8 -4.08 -10.56 7.46
C THR A 8 -3.21 -10.50 6.19
N LEU A 9 -2.66 -11.64 5.77
CA LEU A 9 -1.93 -11.75 4.50
C LEU A 9 -2.76 -11.21 3.31
N TYR A 10 -4.05 -11.56 3.26
CA TYR A 10 -4.95 -11.13 2.20
C TYR A 10 -5.18 -9.61 2.21
N GLU A 11 -5.36 -9.03 3.39
CA GLU A 11 -5.54 -7.59 3.54
C GLU A 11 -4.26 -6.84 3.16
N LYS A 12 -3.10 -7.31 3.64
CA LYS A 12 -1.79 -6.75 3.29
C LYS A 12 -1.58 -6.75 1.77
N VAL A 13 -1.79 -7.89 1.12
CA VAL A 13 -1.65 -7.99 -0.35
C VAL A 13 -2.64 -7.07 -1.04
N ARG A 14 -3.90 -7.03 -0.60
CA ARG A 14 -4.94 -6.19 -1.22
C ARG A 14 -4.61 -4.70 -1.15
N ILE A 15 -4.08 -4.22 -0.02
CA ILE A 15 -3.65 -2.83 0.16
C ILE A 15 -2.52 -2.50 -0.80
N ILE A 16 -1.49 -3.36 -0.86
CA ILE A 16 -0.34 -3.17 -1.76
C ILE A 16 -0.79 -3.17 -3.22
N SER A 17 -1.66 -4.10 -3.63
CA SER A 17 -2.19 -4.17 -5.00
C SER A 17 -3.01 -2.94 -5.37
N ALA A 18 -3.88 -2.47 -4.46
CA ALA A 18 -4.68 -1.27 -4.69
C ALA A 18 -3.79 -0.03 -4.82
N ARG A 19 -2.74 0.07 -3.99
CA ARG A 19 -1.80 1.20 -4.05
C ARG A 19 -0.94 1.17 -5.31
N ALA A 20 -0.44 0.00 -5.70
CA ALA A 20 0.31 -0.16 -6.96
C ALA A 20 -0.52 0.29 -8.17
N LEU A 21 -1.83 -0.03 -8.21
CA LEU A 21 -2.72 0.45 -9.25
C LEU A 21 -2.84 1.98 -9.28
N GLN A 22 -2.96 2.62 -8.11
CA GLN A 22 -3.01 4.09 -8.03
C GLN A 22 -1.74 4.72 -8.61
N ILE A 23 -0.57 4.17 -8.27
CA ILE A 23 0.72 4.64 -8.78
C ILE A 23 0.81 4.44 -10.30
N ALA A 24 0.35 3.29 -10.81
CA ALA A 24 0.29 3.02 -12.24
C ALA A 24 -0.64 3.99 -13.00
N GLN A 25 -1.66 4.53 -12.33
CA GLN A 25 -2.56 5.56 -12.87
C GLN A 25 -1.97 6.99 -12.78
N GLY A 26 -0.74 7.16 -12.31
CA GLY A 26 -0.08 8.46 -12.19
C GLY A 26 -0.31 9.16 -10.84
N SER A 27 -0.77 8.45 -9.81
CA SER A 27 -0.86 9.00 -8.45
C SER A 27 0.53 9.33 -7.89
N PRO A 28 0.70 10.48 -7.22
CA PRO A 28 1.99 10.84 -6.62
C PRO A 28 2.38 9.85 -5.51
N VAL A 29 3.63 9.44 -5.57
CA VAL A 29 4.26 8.55 -4.59
C VAL A 29 4.81 9.40 -3.44
N LEU A 30 4.52 9.02 -2.21
CA LEU A 30 4.91 9.76 -1.01
C LEU A 30 6.30 9.39 -0.50
N VAL A 31 6.87 8.28 -0.99
CA VAL A 31 8.25 7.86 -0.71
C VAL A 31 9.22 8.31 -1.79
N LYS A 32 10.47 8.56 -1.39
CA LYS A 32 11.57 8.75 -2.33
C LYS A 32 11.82 7.44 -3.08
N ALA A 33 11.33 7.35 -4.31
CA ALA A 33 11.74 6.30 -5.24
C ALA A 33 13.27 6.36 -5.39
N PRO A 34 14.02 5.28 -5.07
CA PRO A 34 15.44 5.19 -5.40
C PRO A 34 15.60 5.36 -6.92
N LYS A 35 16.68 6.01 -7.36
CA LYS A 35 16.96 6.24 -8.79
C LYS A 35 16.89 4.90 -9.55
N GLY A 36 15.86 4.70 -10.37
CA GLY A 36 15.65 3.50 -11.19
C GLY A 36 14.48 2.61 -10.77
N VAL A 37 13.81 2.87 -9.64
CA VAL A 37 12.59 2.14 -9.27
C VAL A 37 11.37 2.84 -9.89
N THR A 38 10.97 2.36 -11.06
CA THR A 38 9.77 2.82 -11.78
C THR A 38 8.60 1.85 -11.65
N ASP A 39 8.81 0.69 -11.04
CA ASP A 39 7.76 -0.33 -10.87
C ASP A 39 6.75 0.13 -9.79
N PRO A 40 5.46 0.31 -10.14
CA PRO A 40 4.42 0.69 -9.20
C PRO A 40 4.29 -0.26 -7.99
N LEU A 41 4.59 -1.54 -8.18
CA LEU A 41 4.48 -2.55 -7.12
C LEU A 41 5.58 -2.37 -6.08
N GLU A 42 6.82 -2.15 -6.51
CA GLU A 42 7.95 -1.92 -5.61
C GLU A 42 7.78 -0.60 -4.84
N LEU A 43 7.26 0.44 -5.51
CA LEU A 43 6.93 1.71 -4.86
C LEU A 43 5.83 1.54 -3.80
N ALA A 44 4.78 0.78 -4.09
CA ALA A 44 3.74 0.46 -3.11
C ALA A 44 4.29 -0.35 -1.93
N LYS A 45 5.20 -1.31 -2.15
CA LYS A 45 5.85 -2.04 -1.04
C LYS A 45 6.71 -1.12 -0.17
N LEU A 46 7.45 -0.19 -0.78
CA LEU A 46 8.25 0.79 -0.04
C LEU A 46 7.36 1.70 0.82
N GLU A 47 6.23 2.16 0.29
CA GLU A 47 5.27 2.94 1.09
C GLU A 47 4.65 2.11 2.23
N TRP A 48 4.38 0.83 1.99
CA TRP A 48 3.89 -0.07 3.03
C TRP A 48 4.93 -0.20 4.15
N GLU A 49 6.20 -0.39 3.78
CA GLU A 49 7.27 -0.50 4.77
C GLU A 49 7.51 0.79 5.54
N ALA A 50 7.37 1.95 4.88
CA ALA A 50 7.40 3.26 5.52
C ALA A 50 6.12 3.59 6.34
N GLY A 51 5.04 2.82 6.21
CA GLY A 51 3.78 3.05 6.91
C GLY A 51 3.01 4.28 6.43
N VAL A 52 3.28 4.77 5.22
CA VAL A 52 2.70 6.01 4.66
C VAL A 52 1.57 5.76 3.67
N ILE A 53 1.14 4.50 3.48
CA ILE A 53 0.06 4.17 2.55
C ILE A 53 -1.25 4.82 3.00
N PRO A 54 -1.90 5.63 2.14
CA PRO A 54 -3.16 6.32 2.46
C PRO A 54 -4.40 5.42 2.28
N ILE A 55 -4.31 4.13 2.62
CA ILE A 55 -5.38 3.14 2.45
C ILE A 55 -5.48 2.31 3.72
N ASP A 56 -6.70 2.14 4.23
CA ASP A 56 -7.01 1.30 5.40
C ASP A 56 -8.12 0.29 5.02
N VAL A 57 -8.23 -0.81 5.76
CA VAL A 57 -9.18 -1.90 5.49
C VAL A 57 -10.37 -1.81 6.44
N LYS A 58 -11.55 -1.52 5.88
CA LYS A 58 -12.80 -1.59 6.66
C LYS A 58 -13.33 -3.02 6.69
N ARG A 59 -13.21 -3.69 7.85
CA ARG A 59 -13.82 -5.00 8.07
C ARG A 59 -15.33 -4.82 8.28
N LYS A 60 -16.13 -5.57 7.53
CA LYS A 60 -17.56 -5.73 7.82
C LYS A 60 -17.70 -6.89 8.79
N PHE A 61 -18.15 -6.59 10.01
CA PHE A 61 -18.63 -7.63 10.91
C PHE A 61 -20.04 -8.04 10.47
N PRO A 62 -20.37 -9.34 10.43
CA PRO A 62 -21.77 -9.74 10.38
C PRO A 62 -22.45 -9.17 11.63
N GLY A 63 -23.52 -8.38 11.42
CA GLY A 63 -24.35 -7.85 12.50
C GLY A 63 -25.24 -8.92 13.11
#